data_AF-A0AAG5CMN2-F1
#
_entry.id   AF-A0AAG5CMN2-F1
#
_cell.length_a   1.000
_cell.length_b   1.000
_cell.length_c   1.000
_cell.angle_alpha   90.00
_cell.angle_beta   90.00
_cell.angle_gamma   90.00
#
_symmetry.space_group_name_H-M   'P 1'
#
loop_
_entity.id
_entity.type
_entity.pdbx_description
1 polymer ?
#
loop_
_entity_poly.entity_id
_entity_poly.type
_entity_poly.pdbx_seq_one_letter_code
_entity_poly.pdbx_strand_id
1 'polypeptide(L)'
;MPFYPPATWTPVPRTRWAVSTVMTRQNNVPVNLAGFEGLDSTLALIPYWDMANHDHPARRKDELVGPRLIAETVYNAGNERLECQVFKEEDQSKDFSSPTPIFITYGNRTDAEFLVHNGFVVRWNPDTRVTKPFKLNPEDHLYKQRFHLLKRKDMPTEGKFAFGNYDYGASMPPGLIALACVSAMDETDLNLHTVQSSEWLDDLSTMPPKLADQTELRLGEWLTKLLRVYPTTPEEDEALLQEGRQLNPTRRLVIQYRLEEKRVLQGYVHKSRLRPLEDVAKLSIATLSDEK
;
A
#
# COMPACT_ATOMS: atom_id res chain seq x y z
N MET A 1 29.59 16.32 48.12
CA MET A 1 28.61 16.25 47.01
C MET A 1 29.36 16.45 45.71
N PRO A 2 29.34 15.51 44.75
CA PRO A 2 29.90 15.78 43.44
C PRO A 2 29.00 16.79 42.72
N PHE A 3 29.59 17.93 42.35
CA PHE A 3 29.00 18.91 41.45
C PHE A 3 28.81 18.23 40.08
N TYR A 4 27.56 17.97 39.69
CA TYR A 4 27.26 17.73 38.28
C TYR A 4 27.40 19.06 37.54
N PRO A 5 28.25 19.17 36.51
CA PRO A 5 28.30 20.38 35.71
C PRO A 5 26.92 20.63 35.08
N PRO A 6 26.48 21.89 34.95
CA PRO A 6 25.21 22.21 34.31
C PRO A 6 25.21 21.64 32.88
N ALA A 7 24.10 21.00 32.50
CA ALA A 7 23.92 20.36 31.20
C ALA A 7 24.35 21.31 30.07
N THR A 8 25.52 21.05 29.50
CA THR A 8 26.06 21.83 28.39
C THR A 8 25.16 21.66 27.18
N TRP A 9 24.76 22.78 26.58
CA TRP A 9 23.92 22.93 25.40
C TRP A 9 24.08 21.79 24.38
N THR A 10 23.02 21.04 24.09
CA THR A 10 22.99 20.02 23.04
C THR A 10 22.72 20.69 21.69
N PRO A 11 23.67 20.67 20.73
CA PRO A 11 23.46 21.27 19.42
C PRO A 11 22.36 20.57 18.64
N VAL A 12 21.56 21.33 17.88
CA VAL A 12 20.49 20.82 16.99
C VAL A 12 20.95 19.65 16.09
N PRO A 13 22.15 19.66 15.49
CA PRO A 13 22.65 18.51 14.72
C PRO A 13 22.76 17.21 15.52
N ARG A 14 23.09 17.27 16.82
CA ARG A 14 23.19 16.06 17.68
C ARG A 14 21.83 15.47 17.96
N THR A 15 20.84 16.30 18.25
CA THR A 15 19.45 15.86 18.47
C THR A 15 18.88 15.24 17.20
N ARG A 16 19.08 15.88 16.03
CA ARG A 16 18.65 15.33 14.74
C ARG A 16 19.30 13.97 14.47
N TRP A 17 20.61 13.86 14.63
CA TRP A 17 21.32 12.60 14.43
C TRP A 17 20.80 11.50 15.37
N ALA A 18 20.64 11.81 16.66
CA ALA A 18 20.17 10.82 17.64
C ALA A 18 18.75 10.32 17.32
N VAL A 19 17.83 11.24 17.02
CA VAL A 19 16.45 10.88 16.68
C VAL A 19 16.39 10.11 15.36
N SER A 20 17.21 10.46 14.36
CA SER A 20 17.35 9.71 13.11
C SER A 20 17.91 8.30 13.32
N THR A 21 18.92 8.13 14.19
CA THR A 21 19.45 6.82 14.54
C THR A 21 18.39 5.95 15.20
N VAL A 22 17.66 6.49 16.18
CA VAL A 22 16.60 5.76 16.88
C VAL A 22 15.47 5.39 15.92
N MET A 23 14.91 6.33 15.15
CA MET A 23 13.77 6.01 14.27
C MET A 23 14.09 4.96 13.19
N THR A 24 15.34 4.93 12.72
CA THR A 24 15.78 4.03 11.63
C THR A 24 16.14 2.62 12.11
N ARG A 25 16.45 2.44 13.40
CA ARG A 25 17.02 1.19 13.95
C ARG A 25 16.36 0.67 15.24
N GLN A 26 15.39 1.38 15.82
CA GLN A 26 14.70 0.90 17.03
C GLN A 26 13.85 -0.34 16.76
N ASN A 27 13.84 -1.25 17.73
CA ASN A 27 13.05 -2.48 17.70
C ASN A 27 12.26 -2.60 19.00
N ASN A 28 11.03 -3.11 18.93
CA ASN A 28 10.26 -3.44 20.12
C ASN A 28 10.66 -4.84 20.60
N VAL A 29 11.14 -4.96 21.83
CA VAL A 29 11.61 -6.21 22.42
C VAL A 29 10.82 -6.52 23.70
N PRO A 30 10.46 -7.79 23.96
CA PRO A 30 9.82 -8.19 25.21
C PRO A 30 10.69 -7.84 26.42
N VAL A 31 10.04 -7.52 27.53
CA VAL A 31 10.72 -7.21 28.79
C VAL A 31 10.45 -8.32 29.79
N ASN A 32 11.48 -9.13 30.09
CA ASN A 32 11.45 -10.16 31.14
C ASN A 32 12.35 -9.80 32.35
N LEU A 33 12.87 -8.57 32.40
CA LEU A 33 13.82 -8.14 33.43
C LEU A 33 13.08 -7.74 34.72
N ALA A 34 13.51 -8.30 35.84
CA ALA A 34 12.95 -8.12 37.19
C ALA A 34 12.93 -6.68 37.75
N GLY A 35 13.28 -5.67 36.94
CA GLY A 35 13.27 -4.24 37.30
C GLY A 35 12.27 -3.39 36.50
N PHE A 36 11.48 -3.99 35.62
CA PHE A 36 10.51 -3.29 34.76
C PHE A 36 9.10 -3.85 34.99
N GLU A 37 8.62 -3.76 36.23
CA GLU A 37 7.25 -4.16 36.56
C GLU A 37 6.22 -3.35 35.74
N GLY A 38 5.32 -4.05 35.05
CA GLY A 38 4.20 -3.45 34.33
C GLY A 38 4.45 -3.07 32.85
N LEU A 39 5.58 -3.47 32.26
CA LEU A 39 5.83 -3.31 30.82
C LEU A 39 5.93 -4.66 30.12
N ASP A 40 5.09 -4.88 29.11
CA ASP A 40 5.16 -6.09 28.26
C ASP A 40 6.33 -6.02 27.26
N SER A 41 6.78 -4.82 26.89
CA SER A 41 7.84 -4.60 25.90
C SER A 41 8.51 -3.22 26.05
N THR A 42 9.70 -3.06 25.46
CA THR A 42 10.47 -1.80 25.44
C THR A 42 11.17 -1.62 24.09
N LEU A 43 11.58 -0.39 23.79
CA LEU A 43 12.35 -0.07 22.58
C LEU A 43 13.85 -0.26 22.84
N ALA A 44 14.52 -0.97 21.95
CA ALA A 44 15.96 -1.22 22.01
C ALA A 44 16.64 -1.00 20.65
N LEU A 45 17.92 -0.63 20.70
CA LEU A 45 18.85 -0.78 19.59
C LEU A 45 19.54 -2.13 19.75
N ILE A 46 19.64 -2.89 18.65
CA ILE A 46 20.20 -4.24 18.68
C ILE A 46 21.51 -4.21 17.86
N PRO A 47 22.67 -4.03 18.51
CA PRO A 47 23.94 -3.94 17.81
C PRO A 47 24.20 -5.15 16.94
N TYR A 48 24.98 -4.96 15.88
CA TYR A 48 25.33 -5.98 14.87
C TYR A 48 24.16 -6.40 13.99
N TRP A 49 23.04 -6.83 14.60
CA TRP A 49 21.84 -7.22 13.86
C TRP A 49 21.23 -6.05 13.10
N ASP A 50 21.24 -4.87 13.70
CA ASP A 50 20.76 -3.64 13.09
C ASP A 50 21.58 -3.17 11.87
N MET A 51 22.66 -3.86 11.48
CA MET A 51 23.39 -3.60 10.24
C MET A 51 22.77 -4.28 9.01
N ALA A 52 21.93 -5.30 9.21
CA ALA A 52 21.26 -5.99 8.11
C ALA A 52 20.29 -5.03 7.39
N ASN A 53 20.30 -5.04 6.06
CA ASN A 53 19.41 -4.20 5.26
C ASN A 53 18.03 -4.84 5.08
N HIS A 54 17.06 -4.02 4.72
CA HIS A 54 15.72 -4.50 4.43
C HIS A 54 15.64 -5.23 3.08
N ASP A 55 14.96 -6.38 3.07
CA ASP A 55 14.35 -6.94 1.87
C ASP A 55 13.07 -7.73 2.20
N HIS A 56 12.26 -8.00 1.18
CA HIS A 56 10.99 -8.70 1.32
C HIS A 56 10.97 -9.98 0.45
N PRO A 57 10.51 -11.14 0.98
CA PRO A 57 10.38 -12.38 0.22
C PRO A 57 9.49 -12.24 -1.03
N ALA A 58 8.33 -11.58 -0.89
CA ALA A 58 7.40 -11.36 -2.00
C ALA A 58 7.88 -10.33 -3.05
N ARG A 59 9.14 -9.84 -2.98
CA ARG A 59 9.69 -8.95 -4.00
C ARG A 59 9.83 -9.69 -5.34
N ARG A 60 9.54 -9.02 -6.46
CA ARG A 60 9.55 -9.65 -7.78
C ARG A 60 10.94 -10.17 -8.16
N LYS A 61 11.00 -11.40 -8.70
CA LYS A 61 12.24 -12.14 -9.02
C LYS A 61 13.05 -11.48 -10.15
N ASP A 62 12.39 -10.80 -11.09
CA ASP A 62 12.99 -10.09 -12.22
C ASP A 62 13.81 -8.85 -11.80
N GLU A 63 13.60 -8.35 -10.59
CA GLU A 63 14.31 -7.19 -10.03
C GLU A 63 15.43 -7.58 -9.04
N LEU A 64 15.66 -8.88 -8.84
CA LEU A 64 16.72 -9.37 -7.95
C LEU A 64 18.08 -9.24 -8.62
N VAL A 65 18.98 -8.50 -7.97
CA VAL A 65 20.38 -8.36 -8.41
C VAL A 65 21.23 -9.34 -7.62
N GLY A 66 21.40 -10.54 -8.16
CA GLY A 66 22.27 -11.58 -7.58
C GLY A 66 21.64 -12.37 -6.42
N PRO A 67 22.39 -13.30 -5.81
CA PRO A 67 21.92 -14.11 -4.70
C PRO A 67 21.74 -13.25 -3.43
N ARG A 68 20.74 -13.59 -2.62
CA ARG A 68 20.47 -12.98 -1.32
C ARG A 68 20.00 -14.03 -0.32
N LEU A 69 20.22 -13.78 0.96
CA LEU A 69 19.67 -14.57 2.07
C LEU A 69 18.68 -13.70 2.84
N ILE A 70 17.50 -14.21 3.14
CA ILE A 70 16.52 -13.51 3.98
C ILE A 70 16.49 -14.21 5.33
N ALA A 71 16.65 -13.43 6.40
CA ALA A 71 16.59 -13.92 7.76
C ALA A 71 15.38 -13.35 8.51
N GLU A 72 14.73 -14.21 9.28
CA GLU A 72 13.69 -13.83 10.22
C GLU A 72 14.28 -13.64 11.61
N THR A 73 13.78 -12.63 12.33
CA THR A 73 14.18 -12.35 13.71
C THR A 73 13.12 -12.86 14.66
N VAL A 74 13.51 -13.64 15.65
CA VAL A 74 12.62 -14.15 16.70
C VAL A 74 13.23 -13.87 18.06
N TYR A 75 12.41 -13.51 19.05
CA TYR A 75 12.85 -13.42 20.44
C TYR A 75 12.66 -14.76 21.15
N ASN A 76 13.74 -15.34 21.64
CA ASN A 76 13.71 -16.56 22.44
C ASN A 76 13.63 -16.18 23.92
N ALA A 77 12.42 -16.30 24.50
CA ALA A 77 12.17 -15.95 25.90
C ALA A 77 12.90 -16.88 26.89
N GLY A 78 13.12 -18.16 26.54
CA GLY A 78 13.80 -19.11 27.43
C GLY A 78 15.29 -18.80 27.62
N ASN A 79 15.92 -18.21 26.59
CA ASN A 79 17.32 -17.80 26.61
C ASN A 79 17.50 -16.27 26.70
N GLU A 80 16.40 -15.52 26.86
CA GLU A 80 16.33 -14.06 26.90
C GLU A 80 17.14 -13.34 25.81
N ARG A 81 17.10 -13.87 24.58
CA ARG A 81 17.93 -13.37 23.48
C ARG A 81 17.17 -13.33 22.16
N LEU A 82 17.66 -12.49 21.26
CA LEU A 82 17.22 -12.51 19.86
C LEU A 82 17.97 -13.62 19.12
N GLU A 83 17.21 -14.38 18.34
CA GLU A 83 17.71 -15.41 17.44
C GLU A 83 17.31 -15.03 16.02
N CYS A 84 18.17 -15.36 15.06
CA CYS A 84 17.84 -15.19 13.65
C CYS A 84 17.91 -16.53 12.94
N GLN A 85 16.94 -16.77 12.07
CA GLN A 85 16.90 -17.96 11.23
C GLN A 85 16.93 -17.53 9.77
N VAL A 86 17.90 -18.06 9.03
CA VAL A 86 18.08 -17.75 7.61
C VAL A 86 17.27 -18.73 6.77
N PHE A 87 16.38 -18.20 5.95
CA PHE A 87 15.71 -18.96 4.90
C PHE A 87 16.45 -18.72 3.58
N LYS A 88 16.86 -19.80 2.91
CA LYS A 88 17.35 -19.71 1.53
C LYS A 88 16.17 -19.59 0.58
N GLU A 89 16.15 -18.54 -0.22
CA GLU A 89 15.21 -18.42 -1.32
C GLU A 89 15.73 -19.20 -2.54
N GLU A 90 15.20 -20.41 -2.70
CA GLU A 90 14.87 -21.17 -3.93
C GLU A 90 15.85 -21.32 -5.12
N ASP A 91 17.06 -20.76 -5.12
CA ASP A 91 18.07 -21.14 -6.13
C ASP A 91 19.08 -22.11 -5.52
N GLN A 92 18.64 -23.36 -5.33
CA GLN A 92 19.46 -24.48 -4.84
C GLN A 92 20.62 -24.82 -5.80
N SER A 93 20.72 -24.15 -6.96
CA SER A 93 21.74 -24.40 -7.98
C SER A 93 22.98 -23.50 -7.89
N LYS A 94 22.97 -22.46 -7.04
CA LYS A 94 24.11 -21.54 -6.95
C LYS A 94 25.07 -21.92 -5.83
N ASP A 95 26.28 -22.25 -6.23
CA ASP A 95 27.42 -22.42 -5.34
C ASP A 95 27.68 -21.14 -4.55
N PHE A 96 27.76 -21.22 -3.22
CA PHE A 96 28.01 -20.09 -2.31
C PHE A 96 29.51 -19.72 -2.31
N SER A 97 30.14 -19.74 -3.48
CA SER A 97 31.56 -19.46 -3.66
C SER A 97 31.92 -17.99 -3.45
N SER A 98 30.91 -17.10 -3.33
CA SER A 98 31.06 -15.68 -3.04
C SER A 98 30.22 -15.27 -1.83
N PRO A 99 30.65 -14.23 -1.07
CA PRO A 99 29.89 -13.76 0.09
C PRO A 99 28.50 -13.25 -0.32
N THR A 100 27.46 -13.91 0.16
CA THR A 100 26.06 -13.55 -0.10
C THR A 100 25.54 -12.62 0.99
N PRO A 101 24.98 -11.44 0.64
CA PRO A 101 24.41 -10.52 1.63
C PRO A 101 23.20 -11.13 2.35
N ILE A 102 23.10 -10.83 3.65
CA ILE A 102 21.97 -11.18 4.50
C ILE A 102 21.06 -9.95 4.65
N PHE A 103 19.78 -10.15 4.38
CA PHE A 103 18.71 -9.17 4.54
C PHE A 103 17.70 -9.64 5.58
N ILE A 104 16.95 -8.69 6.11
CA ILE A 104 15.87 -8.95 7.06
C ILE A 104 14.61 -8.20 6.63
N THR A 105 13.45 -8.67 7.06
CA THR A 105 12.20 -7.93 6.84
C THR A 105 11.98 -6.95 7.99
N TYR A 106 11.88 -5.66 7.71
CA TYR A 106 11.66 -4.60 8.71
C TYR A 106 10.17 -4.51 9.15
N GLY A 107 9.38 -5.50 8.78
CA GLY A 107 7.92 -5.54 8.87
C GLY A 107 7.21 -5.02 7.61
N ASN A 108 5.89 -5.07 7.66
CA ASN A 108 4.99 -4.72 6.55
C ASN A 108 4.77 -3.20 6.48
N ARG A 109 5.84 -2.45 6.19
CA ARG A 109 5.83 -0.99 6.17
C ARG A 109 5.52 -0.47 4.77
N THR A 110 4.73 0.60 4.72
CA THR A 110 4.47 1.37 3.50
C THR A 110 5.71 2.14 3.05
N ASP A 111 5.74 2.56 1.78
CA ASP A 111 6.83 3.37 1.26
C ASP A 111 6.96 4.74 1.94
N ALA A 112 5.85 5.28 2.44
CA ALA A 112 5.86 6.51 3.23
C ALA A 112 6.58 6.29 4.57
N GLU A 113 6.31 5.18 5.24
CA GLU A 113 6.98 4.81 6.50
C GLU A 113 8.46 4.51 6.27
N PHE A 114 8.82 3.77 5.21
CA PHE A 114 10.22 3.56 4.87
C PHE A 114 10.94 4.88 4.55
N LEU A 115 10.31 5.79 3.81
CA LEU A 115 10.90 7.08 3.48
C LEU A 115 11.13 7.94 4.72
N VAL A 116 10.11 8.07 5.56
CA VAL A 116 10.12 8.98 6.72
C VAL A 116 10.92 8.41 7.89
N HIS A 117 10.76 7.11 8.18
CA HIS A 117 11.34 6.49 9.38
C HIS A 117 12.62 5.71 9.10
N ASN A 118 12.84 5.23 7.87
CA ASN A 118 14.02 4.43 7.53
C ASN A 118 14.95 5.10 6.49
N GLY A 119 14.51 6.20 5.87
CA GLY A 119 15.32 6.99 4.94
C GLY A 119 15.54 6.36 3.56
N PHE A 120 14.68 5.42 3.14
CA PHE A 120 14.74 4.82 1.80
C PHE A 120 13.33 4.50 1.26
N VAL A 121 13.23 4.15 -0.02
CA VAL A 121 11.98 3.69 -0.65
C VAL A 121 12.26 2.34 -1.30
N VAL A 122 11.35 1.38 -1.10
CA VAL A 122 11.44 0.05 -1.69
C VAL A 122 10.74 0.08 -3.04
N ARG A 123 11.47 -0.29 -4.11
CA ARG A 123 10.85 -0.43 -5.42
C ARG A 123 9.90 -1.62 -5.39
N TRP A 124 8.67 -1.46 -5.89
CA TRP A 124 7.67 -2.53 -5.92
C TRP A 124 7.37 -3.13 -4.54
N ASN A 125 7.25 -2.31 -3.52
CA ASN A 125 6.92 -2.77 -2.18
C ASN A 125 5.53 -3.45 -2.15
N PRO A 126 5.41 -4.71 -1.68
CA PRO A 126 4.10 -5.37 -1.51
C PRO A 126 3.17 -4.61 -0.57
N ASP A 127 3.75 -3.86 0.37
CA ASP A 127 3.05 -3.06 1.35
C ASP A 127 2.87 -1.60 0.92
N THR A 128 3.12 -1.23 -0.34
CA THR A 128 2.71 0.08 -0.86
C THR A 128 1.22 0.28 -0.61
N ARG A 129 0.86 1.39 0.04
CA ARG A 129 -0.52 1.84 0.23
C ARG A 129 -0.63 3.31 -0.14
N VAL A 130 -1.72 3.67 -0.81
CA VAL A 130 -2.11 5.06 -1.04
C VAL A 130 -3.37 5.35 -0.24
N THR A 131 -3.45 6.53 0.38
CA THR A 131 -4.65 6.98 1.09
C THR A 131 -5.22 8.21 0.40
N LYS A 132 -6.45 8.11 -0.13
CA LYS A 132 -7.09 9.20 -0.88
C LYS A 132 -8.50 9.48 -0.37
N PRO A 133 -8.93 10.75 -0.34
CA PRO A 133 -10.30 11.10 0.03
C PRO A 133 -11.26 10.87 -1.14
N PHE A 134 -12.43 10.32 -0.85
CA PHE A 134 -13.53 10.16 -1.80
C PHE A 134 -14.84 10.61 -1.15
N LYS A 135 -15.74 11.16 -1.95
CA LYS A 135 -17.07 11.60 -1.52
C LYS A 135 -18.05 11.57 -2.69
N LEU A 136 -19.33 11.42 -2.39
CA LEU A 136 -20.38 11.66 -3.38
C LEU A 136 -20.32 13.11 -3.88
N ASN A 137 -20.60 13.31 -5.16
CA ASN A 137 -20.68 14.66 -5.75
C ASN A 137 -22.01 15.34 -5.35
N PRO A 138 -22.00 16.44 -4.58
CA PRO A 138 -23.22 17.15 -4.19
C PRO A 138 -23.99 17.78 -5.37
N GLU A 139 -23.31 18.02 -6.50
CA GLU A 139 -23.90 18.61 -7.71
C GLU A 139 -24.61 17.55 -8.59
N ASP A 140 -24.54 16.28 -8.22
CA ASP A 140 -25.20 15.20 -8.93
C ASP A 140 -26.73 15.26 -8.75
N HIS A 141 -27.50 15.16 -9.83
CA HIS A 141 -28.96 15.23 -9.75
C HIS A 141 -29.56 14.06 -8.92
N LEU A 142 -28.88 12.91 -8.84
CA LEU A 142 -29.26 11.76 -8.00
C LEU A 142 -28.63 11.78 -6.60
N TYR A 143 -27.92 12.85 -6.24
CA TYR A 143 -27.18 12.93 -4.97
C TYR A 143 -28.03 12.51 -3.76
N LYS A 144 -29.26 13.02 -3.66
CA LYS A 144 -30.16 12.72 -2.53
C LYS A 144 -30.50 11.24 -2.42
N GLN A 145 -30.81 10.59 -3.56
CA GLN A 145 -31.16 9.17 -3.60
C GLN A 145 -29.94 8.30 -3.25
N ARG A 146 -28.79 8.61 -3.86
CA ARG A 146 -27.51 7.92 -3.60
C ARG A 146 -27.06 8.05 -2.15
N PHE A 147 -27.14 9.27 -1.60
CA PHE A 147 -26.82 9.54 -0.21
C PHE A 147 -27.73 8.73 0.73
N HIS A 148 -29.05 8.74 0.47
CA HIS A 148 -30.01 8.01 1.28
C HIS A 148 -29.78 6.50 1.24
N LEU A 149 -29.48 5.94 0.07
CA LEU A 149 -29.17 4.51 -0.10
C LEU A 149 -27.94 4.10 0.73
N LEU A 150 -26.84 4.85 0.64
CA LEU A 150 -25.63 4.59 1.44
C LEU A 150 -25.91 4.70 2.93
N LYS A 151 -26.62 5.74 3.38
CA LYS A 151 -26.97 5.90 4.80
C LYS A 151 -27.85 4.79 5.34
N ARG A 152 -28.84 4.34 4.57
CA ARG A 152 -29.71 3.23 4.94
C ARG A 152 -28.95 1.92 5.08
N LYS A 153 -27.85 1.76 4.34
CA LYS A 153 -26.98 0.58 4.35
C LYS A 153 -25.78 0.70 5.28
N ASP A 154 -25.74 1.76 6.11
CA ASP A 154 -24.63 2.08 7.01
C ASP A 154 -23.26 2.16 6.29
N MET A 155 -23.29 2.62 5.03
CA MET A 155 -22.11 2.78 4.19
C MET A 155 -21.63 4.24 4.17
N PRO A 156 -20.32 4.49 4.02
CA PRO A 156 -19.77 5.83 3.98
C PRO A 156 -20.23 6.59 2.74
N THR A 157 -20.67 7.84 2.94
CA THR A 157 -20.97 8.80 1.84
C THR A 157 -19.75 9.64 1.46
N GLU A 158 -18.75 9.65 2.33
CA GLU A 158 -17.43 10.24 2.16
C GLU A 158 -16.43 9.56 3.11
N GLY A 159 -15.14 9.64 2.82
CA GLY A 159 -14.10 9.09 3.67
C GLY A 159 -12.70 9.15 3.06
N LYS A 160 -11.69 8.84 3.87
CA LYS A 160 -10.33 8.54 3.40
C LYS A 160 -10.19 7.03 3.29
N PHE A 161 -9.83 6.55 2.11
CA PHE A 161 -9.70 5.13 1.83
C PHE A 161 -8.25 4.81 1.51
N ALA A 162 -7.71 3.80 2.20
CA ALA A 162 -6.37 3.28 1.98
C ALA A 162 -6.44 1.99 1.16
N PHE A 163 -5.67 1.89 0.08
CA PHE A 163 -5.62 0.71 -0.76
C PHE A 163 -4.23 0.49 -1.34
N GLY A 164 -3.91 -0.78 -1.59
CA GLY A 164 -2.58 -1.22 -2.02
C GLY A 164 -2.49 -1.58 -3.48
N ASN A 165 -1.31 -2.06 -3.87
CA ASN A 165 -1.05 -2.49 -5.23
C ASN A 165 -1.83 -3.77 -5.57
N TYR A 166 -2.64 -3.69 -6.62
CA TYR A 166 -3.45 -4.78 -7.13
C TYR A 166 -2.62 -6.02 -7.50
N ASP A 167 -1.42 -5.84 -8.08
CA ASP A 167 -0.55 -6.94 -8.51
C ASP A 167 -0.09 -7.82 -7.35
N TYR A 168 -0.10 -7.28 -6.13
CA TYR A 168 0.23 -8.00 -4.89
C TYR A 168 -1.00 -8.54 -4.16
N GLY A 169 -2.15 -8.60 -4.84
CA GLY A 169 -3.39 -9.14 -4.29
C GLY A 169 -4.15 -8.18 -3.38
N ALA A 170 -3.79 -6.88 -3.36
CA ALA A 170 -4.57 -5.90 -2.61
C ALA A 170 -5.97 -5.73 -3.22
N SER A 171 -6.99 -5.75 -2.37
CA SER A 171 -8.37 -5.45 -2.75
C SER A 171 -8.73 -3.99 -2.46
N MET A 172 -9.71 -3.48 -3.20
CA MET A 172 -10.31 -2.18 -2.90
C MET A 172 -11.14 -2.24 -1.61
N PRO A 173 -11.13 -1.19 -0.77
CA PRO A 173 -11.92 -1.14 0.45
C PRO A 173 -13.42 -1.25 0.13
N PRO A 174 -14.19 -2.05 0.92
CA PRO A 174 -15.62 -2.25 0.68
C PRO A 174 -16.42 -0.95 0.63
N GLY A 175 -16.14 0.01 1.53
CA GLY A 175 -16.80 1.31 1.51
C GLY A 175 -16.51 2.16 0.27
N LEU A 176 -15.33 2.00 -0.36
CA LEU A 176 -15.02 2.69 -1.62
C LEU A 176 -15.73 2.02 -2.80
N ILE A 177 -15.83 0.69 -2.78
CA ILE A 177 -16.63 -0.09 -3.74
C ILE A 177 -18.10 0.35 -3.67
N ALA A 178 -18.67 0.43 -2.46
CA ALA A 178 -20.05 0.88 -2.26
C ALA A 178 -20.29 2.32 -2.76
N LEU A 179 -19.36 3.23 -2.47
CA LEU A 179 -19.43 4.61 -2.96
C LEU A 179 -19.43 4.66 -4.50
N ALA A 180 -18.53 3.90 -5.14
CA ALA A 180 -18.44 3.84 -6.60
C ALA A 180 -19.67 3.17 -7.22
N CYS A 181 -20.16 2.10 -6.61
CA CYS A 181 -21.31 1.34 -7.06
C CYS A 181 -22.56 2.22 -7.07
N VAL A 182 -22.87 2.85 -5.93
CA VAL A 182 -24.01 3.76 -5.83
C VAL A 182 -23.82 4.99 -6.72
N SER A 183 -22.58 5.44 -6.95
CA SER A 183 -22.30 6.52 -7.90
C SER A 183 -22.49 6.10 -9.38
N ALA A 184 -22.44 4.81 -9.69
CA ALA A 184 -22.60 4.29 -11.04
C ALA A 184 -24.06 3.96 -11.39
N MET A 185 -24.89 3.70 -10.36
CA MET A 185 -26.32 3.43 -10.49
C MET A 185 -27.09 4.57 -11.17
N ASP A 186 -28.02 4.20 -12.05
CA ASP A 186 -29.02 5.11 -12.62
C ASP A 186 -30.29 5.18 -11.76
N GLU A 187 -31.30 5.95 -12.19
CA GLU A 187 -32.58 6.07 -11.48
C GLU A 187 -33.30 4.73 -11.32
N THR A 188 -33.20 3.85 -12.32
CA THR A 188 -33.85 2.54 -12.30
C THR A 188 -33.20 1.65 -11.24
N ASP A 189 -31.87 1.60 -11.23
CA ASP A 189 -31.09 0.84 -10.25
C ASP A 189 -31.38 1.33 -8.82
N LEU A 190 -31.36 2.64 -8.60
CA LEU A 190 -31.64 3.24 -7.28
C LEU A 190 -33.05 2.92 -6.79
N ASN A 191 -34.05 2.98 -7.67
CA ASN A 191 -35.43 2.64 -7.32
C ASN A 191 -35.57 1.16 -6.94
N LEU A 192 -34.94 0.25 -7.70
CA LEU A 192 -34.95 -1.18 -7.39
C LEU A 192 -34.31 -1.48 -6.03
N HIS A 193 -33.16 -0.88 -5.74
CA HIS A 193 -32.40 -1.10 -4.51
C HIS A 193 -32.91 -0.34 -3.29
N THR A 194 -33.82 0.63 -3.50
CA THR A 194 -34.59 1.24 -2.42
C THR A 194 -35.64 0.26 -1.88
N VAL A 195 -36.10 -0.70 -2.70
CA VAL A 195 -37.15 -1.66 -2.33
C VAL A 195 -36.58 -3.02 -1.90
N GLN A 196 -35.51 -3.49 -2.54
CA GLN A 196 -34.90 -4.80 -2.25
C GLN A 196 -33.70 -4.72 -1.30
N SER A 197 -33.48 -5.74 -0.47
CA SER A 197 -32.25 -5.86 0.33
C SER A 197 -31.09 -6.25 -0.58
N SER A 198 -30.23 -5.29 -0.93
CA SER A 198 -28.95 -5.58 -1.61
C SER A 198 -27.83 -5.77 -0.59
N GLU A 199 -27.34 -7.00 -0.45
CA GLU A 199 -26.23 -7.37 0.45
C GLU A 199 -24.84 -7.29 -0.23
N TRP A 200 -24.80 -6.98 -1.53
CA TRP A 200 -23.59 -7.05 -2.37
C TRP A 200 -22.92 -5.69 -2.68
N LEU A 201 -23.39 -4.60 -2.08
CA LEU A 201 -22.99 -3.23 -2.47
C LEU A 201 -21.49 -2.94 -2.32
N ASP A 202 -20.80 -3.71 -1.50
CA ASP A 202 -19.44 -3.45 -1.06
C ASP A 202 -18.44 -4.53 -1.53
N ASP A 203 -18.89 -5.51 -2.32
CA ASP A 203 -18.05 -6.57 -2.89
C ASP A 203 -18.37 -6.81 -4.37
N LEU A 204 -17.44 -6.37 -5.24
CA LEU A 204 -17.49 -6.54 -6.70
C LEU A 204 -17.72 -7.98 -7.14
N SER A 205 -17.29 -8.98 -6.37
CA SER A 205 -17.41 -10.41 -6.73
C SER A 205 -18.84 -10.95 -6.59
N THR A 206 -19.67 -10.28 -5.79
CA THR A 206 -21.06 -10.67 -5.52
C THR A 206 -22.09 -9.80 -6.26
N MET A 207 -21.62 -8.72 -6.91
CA MET A 207 -22.45 -7.79 -7.67
C MET A 207 -22.99 -8.41 -8.97
N PRO A 208 -24.18 -7.96 -9.44
CA PRO A 208 -24.62 -8.25 -10.80
C PRO A 208 -23.57 -7.80 -11.83
N PRO A 209 -23.24 -8.61 -12.86
CA PRO A 209 -22.11 -8.34 -13.76
C PRO A 209 -22.11 -6.93 -14.37
N LYS A 210 -23.26 -6.48 -14.89
CA LYS A 210 -23.43 -5.14 -15.48
C LYS A 210 -23.05 -4.03 -14.48
N LEU A 211 -23.49 -4.17 -13.23
CA LEU A 211 -23.23 -3.17 -12.21
C LEU A 211 -21.79 -3.25 -11.68
N ALA A 212 -21.22 -4.45 -11.60
CA ALA A 212 -19.80 -4.63 -11.28
C ALA A 212 -18.91 -3.92 -12.30
N ASP A 213 -19.21 -4.05 -13.59
CA ASP A 213 -18.49 -3.37 -14.67
C ASP A 213 -18.63 -1.84 -14.59
N GLN A 214 -19.85 -1.35 -14.38
CA GLN A 214 -20.10 0.10 -14.19
C GLN A 214 -19.39 0.64 -12.95
N THR A 215 -19.35 -0.13 -11.86
CA THR A 215 -18.65 0.22 -10.62
C THR A 215 -17.14 0.32 -10.85
N GLU A 216 -16.54 -0.65 -11.53
CA GLU A 216 -15.13 -0.61 -11.86
C GLU A 216 -14.78 0.53 -12.83
N LEU A 217 -15.62 0.80 -13.84
CA LEU A 217 -15.44 1.94 -14.73
C LEU A 217 -15.44 3.25 -13.93
N ARG A 218 -16.38 3.40 -13.00
CA ARG A 218 -16.47 4.56 -12.11
C ARG A 218 -15.24 4.72 -11.24
N LEU A 219 -14.73 3.63 -10.66
CA LEU A 219 -13.46 3.63 -9.94
C LEU A 219 -12.31 4.07 -10.86
N GLY A 220 -12.21 3.50 -12.06
CA GLY A 220 -11.21 3.85 -13.07
C GLY A 220 -11.21 5.33 -13.44
N GLU A 221 -12.39 5.94 -13.58
CA GLU A 221 -12.55 7.39 -13.82
C GLU A 221 -12.01 8.23 -12.66
N TRP A 222 -12.37 7.87 -11.42
CA TRP A 222 -11.88 8.59 -10.22
C TRP A 222 -10.37 8.49 -10.08
N LEU A 223 -9.81 7.29 -10.25
CA LEU A 223 -8.37 7.06 -10.14
C LEU A 223 -7.60 7.73 -11.29
N THR A 224 -8.18 7.78 -12.50
CA THR A 224 -7.64 8.54 -13.62
C THR A 224 -7.58 10.05 -13.29
N LYS A 225 -8.63 10.61 -12.68
CA LYS A 225 -8.63 12.01 -12.23
C LYS A 225 -7.55 12.25 -11.18
N LEU A 226 -7.39 11.35 -10.22
CA LEU A 226 -6.32 11.45 -9.20
C LEU A 226 -4.92 11.40 -9.82
N LEU A 227 -4.67 10.53 -10.79
CA LEU A 227 -3.41 10.48 -11.52
C LEU A 227 -3.08 11.80 -12.24
N ARG A 228 -4.09 12.44 -12.84
CA ARG A 228 -3.91 13.73 -13.55
C ARG A 228 -3.58 14.92 -12.63
N VAL A 229 -3.78 14.78 -11.32
CA VAL A 229 -3.39 15.81 -10.35
C VAL A 229 -1.87 15.82 -10.12
N TYR A 230 -1.17 14.70 -10.39
CA TYR A 230 0.27 14.67 -10.28
C TYR A 230 0.92 15.55 -11.37
N PRO A 231 2.01 16.27 -11.04
CA PRO A 231 2.69 17.13 -12.00
C PRO A 231 3.48 16.37 -13.07
N THR A 232 3.68 15.06 -12.89
CA THR A 232 4.41 14.19 -13.82
C THR A 232 3.71 12.85 -13.99
N THR A 233 3.91 12.20 -15.13
CA THR A 233 3.42 10.84 -15.41
C THR A 233 4.35 9.76 -14.82
N PRO A 234 3.90 8.50 -14.66
CA PRO A 234 4.77 7.39 -14.26
C PRO A 234 6.00 7.23 -15.17
N GLU A 235 5.81 7.38 -16.48
CA GLU A 235 6.84 7.21 -17.50
C GLU A 235 7.90 8.32 -17.41
N GLU A 236 7.47 9.57 -17.18
CA GLU A 236 8.38 10.69 -16.93
C GLU A 236 9.22 10.47 -15.67
N ASP A 237 8.63 9.93 -14.60
CA ASP A 237 9.37 9.64 -13.37
C ASP A 237 10.36 8.49 -13.53
N GLU A 238 10.00 7.46 -14.29
CA GLU A 238 10.91 6.37 -14.65
C GLU A 238 12.10 6.92 -15.45
N ALA A 239 11.84 7.76 -16.46
CA ALA A 239 12.88 8.43 -17.24
C ALA A 239 13.81 9.27 -16.34
N LEU A 240 13.25 10.08 -15.42
CA LEU A 240 14.03 10.86 -14.46
C LEU A 240 14.93 9.98 -13.58
N LEU A 241 14.46 8.79 -13.18
CA LEU A 241 15.24 7.85 -12.36
C LEU A 241 16.35 7.14 -13.17
N GLN A 242 16.15 6.96 -14.48
CA GLN A 242 17.09 6.33 -15.41
C GLN A 242 18.18 7.28 -15.92
N GLU A 243 17.86 8.56 -16.13
CA GLU A 243 18.81 9.57 -16.62
C GLU A 243 20.05 9.74 -15.73
N GLY A 244 19.97 9.30 -14.46
CA GLY A 244 21.08 8.78 -13.64
C GLY A 244 22.20 9.76 -13.24
N ARG A 245 22.39 10.87 -13.95
CA ARG A 245 23.50 11.80 -13.75
C ARG A 245 22.98 13.02 -12.98
N GLN A 246 23.28 13.05 -11.68
CA GLN A 246 23.15 14.19 -10.75
C GLN A 246 21.82 14.41 -9.98
N LEU A 247 20.96 13.41 -9.85
CA LEU A 247 19.87 13.55 -8.86
C LEU A 247 20.44 13.47 -7.44
N ASN A 248 20.15 14.51 -6.63
CA ASN A 248 20.37 14.46 -5.19
C ASN A 248 19.69 13.19 -4.60
N PRO A 249 20.34 12.44 -3.69
CA PRO A 249 19.78 11.21 -3.13
C PRO A 249 18.37 11.36 -2.57
N THR A 250 18.10 12.46 -1.84
CA THR A 250 16.76 12.75 -1.29
C THR A 250 15.75 12.98 -2.40
N ARG A 251 16.14 13.71 -3.46
CA ARG A 251 15.28 13.95 -4.61
C ARG A 251 14.94 12.65 -5.32
N ARG A 252 15.92 11.74 -5.47
CA ARG A 252 15.70 10.40 -6.03
C ARG A 252 14.67 9.63 -5.22
N LEU A 253 14.78 9.62 -3.89
CA LEU A 253 13.82 8.95 -3.00
C LEU A 253 12.40 9.50 -3.13
N VAL A 254 12.24 10.83 -3.20
CA VAL A 254 10.92 11.45 -3.36
C VAL A 254 10.30 11.12 -4.73
N ILE A 255 11.12 11.09 -5.80
CA ILE A 255 10.66 10.68 -7.14
C ILE A 255 10.24 9.20 -7.12
N GLN A 256 11.03 8.33 -6.48
CA GLN A 256 10.68 6.92 -6.35
C GLN A 256 9.39 6.72 -5.57
N TYR A 257 9.22 7.40 -4.43
CA TYR A 257 8.01 7.33 -3.62
C TYR A 257 6.76 7.72 -4.42
N ARG A 258 6.78 8.88 -5.10
CA ARG A 258 5.61 9.31 -5.90
C ARG A 258 5.35 8.39 -7.10
N LEU A 259 6.39 7.76 -7.65
CA LEU A 259 6.24 6.79 -8.73
C LEU A 259 5.51 5.54 -8.24
N GLU A 260 5.87 5.00 -7.08
CA GLU A 260 5.16 3.85 -6.50
C GLU A 260 3.70 4.18 -6.20
N GLU A 261 3.39 5.39 -5.67
CA GLU A 261 1.99 5.82 -5.51
C GLU A 261 1.23 5.82 -6.84
N LYS A 262 1.83 6.36 -7.90
CA LYS A 262 1.18 6.43 -9.22
C LYS A 262 1.00 5.03 -9.82
N ARG A 263 1.94 4.11 -9.63
CA ARG A 263 1.82 2.72 -10.10
C ARG A 263 0.63 2.01 -9.46
N VAL A 264 0.38 2.23 -8.15
CA VAL A 264 -0.83 1.70 -7.50
C VAL A 264 -2.08 2.19 -8.22
N LEU A 265 -2.20 3.49 -8.46
CA LEU A 265 -3.36 4.05 -9.16
C LEU A 265 -3.47 3.54 -10.60
N GLN A 266 -2.35 3.46 -11.32
CA GLN A 266 -2.29 3.02 -12.72
C GLN A 266 -2.71 1.56 -12.88
N GLY A 267 -2.36 0.68 -11.94
CA GLY A 267 -2.76 -0.72 -11.94
C GLY A 267 -4.28 -0.89 -11.98
N TYR A 268 -5.00 -0.18 -11.11
CA TYR A 268 -6.48 -0.21 -11.13
C TYR A 268 -7.09 0.44 -12.36
N VAL A 269 -6.52 1.55 -12.86
CA VAL A 269 -6.99 2.18 -14.09
C VAL A 269 -6.82 1.24 -15.29
N HIS A 270 -5.70 0.53 -15.39
CA HIS A 270 -5.48 -0.43 -16.44
C HIS A 270 -6.49 -1.58 -16.37
N LYS A 271 -6.70 -2.16 -15.19
CA LYS A 271 -7.72 -3.19 -14.97
C LYS A 271 -9.12 -2.74 -15.41
N SER A 272 -9.55 -1.55 -15.01
CA SER A 272 -10.87 -1.01 -15.39
C SER A 272 -11.06 -0.82 -16.90
N ARG A 273 -9.96 -0.69 -17.66
CA ARG A 273 -9.98 -0.52 -19.13
C ARG A 273 -9.78 -1.84 -19.88
N LEU A 274 -9.17 -2.83 -19.24
CA LEU A 274 -8.91 -4.15 -19.82
C LEU A 274 -10.14 -5.04 -19.83
N ARG A 275 -11.16 -4.80 -18.99
CA ARG A 275 -12.45 -5.47 -19.16
C ARG A 275 -13.08 -5.00 -20.47
N PRO A 276 -13.21 -5.87 -21.48
CA PRO A 276 -13.86 -5.48 -22.71
C PRO A 276 -15.35 -5.22 -22.43
N LEU A 277 -15.95 -4.30 -23.18
CA LEU A 277 -17.42 -4.17 -23.36
C LEU A 277 -18.07 -5.44 -24.00
N GLU A 278 -17.43 -6.61 -23.88
CA GLU A 278 -17.75 -7.84 -24.61
C GLU A 278 -19.08 -8.48 -24.19
N ASP A 279 -19.66 -8.08 -23.05
CA ASP A 279 -20.99 -8.53 -22.65
C ASP A 279 -22.13 -7.57 -23.03
N VAL A 280 -21.82 -6.35 -23.51
CA VAL A 280 -22.85 -5.44 -24.08
C VAL A 280 -23.15 -5.79 -25.54
N ALA A 281 -22.17 -6.32 -26.28
CA ALA A 281 -22.36 -6.75 -27.67
C ALA A 281 -23.18 -8.05 -27.80
N LYS A 282 -23.16 -8.93 -26.79
CA LYS A 282 -23.97 -10.16 -26.79
C LYS A 282 -25.43 -9.96 -26.40
N LEU A 283 -25.77 -8.82 -25.77
CA LEU A 283 -27.16 -8.44 -25.46
C LEU A 283 -27.84 -7.61 -26.56
N SER A 284 -27.10 -7.11 -27.56
CA SER A 284 -27.68 -6.36 -28.70
C SER A 284 -27.89 -7.21 -29.97
N ILE A 285 -27.37 -8.44 -30.03
CA ILE A 285 -27.51 -9.34 -31.20
C ILE A 285 -28.64 -10.38 -31.01
N ALA A 286 -29.16 -10.57 -29.79
CA ALA A 286 -30.21 -11.55 -29.50
C ALA A 286 -31.66 -11.07 -29.74
N THR A 287 -31.88 -9.88 -30.33
CA THR A 287 -33.23 -9.33 -30.60
C THR A 287 -33.55 -9.05 -32.06
N LEU A 288 -32.77 -9.58 -33.02
CA LEU A 288 -33.08 -9.46 -34.45
C LEU A 288 -32.82 -10.78 -35.20
N SER A 289 -33.50 -11.86 -34.81
CA SER A 289 -33.73 -13.00 -35.70
C SER A 289 -34.90 -13.85 -35.18
N ASP A 290 -36.12 -13.37 -35.37
CA ASP A 290 -37.33 -14.21 -35.42
C ASP A 290 -38.46 -13.39 -36.06
N GLU A 291 -38.32 -13.10 -37.36
CA GLU A 291 -39.45 -12.85 -38.26
C GLU A 291 -39.06 -13.33 -39.67
N LYS A 292 -39.28 -14.62 -39.94
CA LYS A 292 -39.91 -15.14 -41.16
C LYS A 292 -40.19 -16.62 -41.06
#